data_AF-A0A8H6YDN6-F1
#
_entry.id   AF-A0A8H6YDN6-F1
#
_cell.length_a   1.000
_cell.length_b   1.000
_cell.length_c   1.000
_cell.angle_alpha   90.00
_cell.angle_beta   90.00
_cell.angle_gamma   90.00
#
_symmetry.space_group_name_H-M   'P 1'
#
loop_
_entity.id
_entity.type
_entity.pdbx_description
1 polymer ?
#
loop_
_entity_poly.entity_id
_entity_poly.type
_entity_poly.pdbx_seq_one_letter_code
_entity_poly.pdbx_strand_id
1 'polypeptide(L)'
;MAATLAGIGSVFLGDTKRRRVLSSLSAASNSTGTPPSSPPPSSMSGVFSSIPSPPPTIPEARSKGSPPVVDPALSLELRLRLIEAIILGVKQDGARDRKGKERDSLSHGETLLRAAEDLQKRLTGIVNSNDGLKRFMDHYDQHAHLLTPDFALSEAPTYESMSASELEAFLVEMEPDIRAAERDMQEIEALEKKGVTGAGKLGDYETFQPRLDALVKAHREDLELVASLEKRVARLMESHATQVDALSELFVAWDDTVLDAEDKILRLERERLERQRLGLE
;
A
#
# COMPACT_ATOMS: atom_id res chain seq x y z
N MET A 1 4.21 35.63 60.13
CA MET A 1 2.97 34.90 60.47
C MET A 1 1.89 35.31 59.49
N ALA A 2 1.52 34.43 58.57
CA ALA A 2 0.19 34.32 57.93
C ALA A 2 0.31 33.21 56.89
N ALA A 3 -0.14 32.02 57.26
CA ALA A 3 -0.23 30.86 56.40
C ALA A 3 -1.60 30.82 55.74
N THR A 4 -1.66 30.58 54.43
CA THR A 4 -2.86 30.16 53.72
C THR A 4 -2.56 28.83 53.02
N LEU A 5 -3.14 27.79 53.60
CA LEU A 5 -3.23 26.43 53.10
C LEU A 5 -4.62 26.21 52.48
N ALA A 6 -4.68 25.21 51.59
CA ALA A 6 -5.84 24.43 51.17
C ALA A 6 -6.67 24.93 49.97
N GLY A 7 -6.82 24.02 48.99
CA GLY A 7 -7.75 24.15 47.87
C GLY A 7 -7.51 23.16 46.72
N ILE A 8 -7.23 21.88 47.00
CA ILE A 8 -7.21 20.82 45.99
C ILE A 8 -8.68 20.49 45.65
N GLY A 9 -9.12 20.94 44.48
CA GLY A 9 -10.45 20.69 43.93
C GLY A 9 -10.44 19.47 43.01
N SER A 10 -11.07 18.40 43.49
CA SER A 10 -11.47 17.17 42.79
C SER A 10 -12.33 17.47 41.55
N VAL A 11 -11.89 17.03 40.37
CA VAL A 11 -12.70 16.97 39.14
C VAL A 11 -12.56 15.59 38.51
N PHE A 12 -13.18 14.60 39.14
CA PHE A 12 -13.55 13.35 38.51
C PHE A 12 -14.97 13.04 38.95
N LEU A 13 -15.95 13.23 38.07
CA LEU A 13 -17.18 12.44 38.06
C LEU A 13 -17.97 12.71 36.78
N GLY A 14 -18.13 11.66 35.99
CA GLY A 14 -19.36 11.42 35.23
C GLY A 14 -19.49 12.10 33.88
N ASP A 15 -19.07 11.42 32.81
CA ASP A 15 -19.90 11.38 31.62
C ASP A 15 -19.64 10.11 30.77
N THR A 16 -20.12 8.97 31.27
CA THR A 16 -20.25 7.74 30.46
C THR A 16 -21.68 7.64 29.94
N LYS A 17 -22.01 8.43 28.90
CA LYS A 17 -23.20 8.17 28.09
C LYS A 17 -22.83 7.39 26.83
N ARG A 18 -23.07 6.09 26.96
CA ARG A 18 -23.23 5.06 25.94
C ARG A 18 -23.78 5.63 24.61
N ARG A 19 -22.96 5.63 23.55
CA ARG A 19 -23.48 5.58 22.17
C ARG A 19 -23.42 4.14 21.69
N ARG A 20 -24.60 3.53 21.71
CA ARG A 20 -24.92 2.22 21.14
C ARG A 20 -24.94 2.38 19.62
N VAL A 21 -23.90 1.89 18.93
CA VAL A 21 -23.89 1.76 17.47
C VAL A 21 -24.72 0.53 17.12
N LEU A 22 -25.89 0.75 16.52
CA LEU A 22 -26.67 -0.28 15.84
C LEU A 22 -26.39 -0.16 14.35
N SER A 23 -25.80 -1.21 13.79
CA SER A 23 -25.79 -1.49 12.37
C SER A 23 -26.99 -2.38 12.05
N SER A 24 -27.89 -1.94 11.15
CA SER A 24 -28.51 -2.80 10.12
C SER A 24 -29.58 -2.05 9.32
N LEU A 25 -29.36 -1.99 7.98
CA LEU A 25 -30.33 -2.05 6.87
C LEU A 25 -31.40 -0.94 6.78
N SER A 26 -31.80 -0.37 5.66
CA SER A 26 -31.55 -0.37 4.20
C SER A 26 -32.28 0.93 3.74
N ALA A 27 -32.11 1.60 2.61
CA ALA A 27 -31.85 1.26 1.23
C ALA A 27 -31.63 2.62 0.51
N ALA A 28 -30.78 2.64 -0.52
CA ALA A 28 -30.85 3.50 -1.72
C ALA A 28 -29.44 3.69 -2.30
N SER A 29 -29.18 2.94 -3.38
CA SER A 29 -28.49 3.39 -4.60
C SER A 29 -27.46 4.52 -4.48
N ASN A 30 -26.18 4.19 -4.68
CA ASN A 30 -25.53 4.51 -5.96
C ASN A 30 -24.10 3.96 -6.02
N SER A 31 -23.77 3.55 -7.24
CA SER A 31 -22.51 3.03 -7.75
C SER A 31 -21.27 3.86 -7.39
N THR A 32 -20.19 3.20 -6.97
CA THR A 32 -18.83 3.77 -7.08
C THR A 32 -17.86 2.64 -7.35
N GLY A 33 -17.49 2.50 -8.63
CA GLY A 33 -16.44 1.61 -9.09
C GLY A 33 -15.08 2.14 -8.66
N THR A 34 -14.25 1.23 -8.18
CA THR A 34 -12.82 1.42 -7.94
C THR A 34 -12.06 1.41 -9.28
N PRO A 35 -11.19 2.39 -9.57
CA PRO A 35 -10.19 2.24 -10.63
C PRO A 35 -8.88 1.62 -10.07
N PRO A 36 -8.13 0.86 -10.89
CA PRO A 36 -6.90 0.18 -10.48
C PRO A 36 -5.67 1.10 -10.46
N SER A 37 -4.74 0.73 -9.58
CA SER A 37 -3.39 1.30 -9.41
C SER A 37 -2.47 0.94 -10.59
N SER A 38 -1.75 1.93 -11.11
CA SER A 38 -0.66 1.77 -12.08
C SER A 38 0.67 2.33 -11.52
N PRO A 39 1.82 1.72 -11.84
CA PRO A 39 3.14 2.02 -11.25
C PRO A 39 3.88 3.19 -11.93
N PRO A 40 4.91 3.77 -11.28
CA PRO A 40 5.63 4.94 -11.79
C PRO A 40 6.64 4.61 -12.92
N PRO A 41 6.89 5.53 -13.87
CA PRO A 41 7.91 5.36 -14.91
C PRO A 41 9.33 5.54 -14.36
N SER A 42 10.17 4.52 -14.57
CA SER A 42 11.59 4.55 -14.28
C SER A 42 12.34 5.35 -15.35
N SER A 43 12.68 6.60 -15.04
CA SER A 43 13.60 7.40 -15.85
C SER A 43 15.05 7.06 -15.49
N MET A 44 15.70 6.21 -16.28
CA MET A 44 17.16 6.10 -16.26
C MET A 44 17.74 7.18 -17.16
N SER A 45 18.02 8.36 -16.61
CA SER A 45 18.89 9.35 -17.26
C SER A 45 20.28 9.29 -16.64
N GLY A 46 21.25 9.24 -17.54
CA GLY A 46 22.64 8.89 -17.28
C GLY A 46 23.39 9.93 -16.46
N VAL A 47 24.24 9.40 -15.60
CA VAL A 47 25.34 10.08 -14.94
C VAL A 47 26.42 10.31 -15.99
N PHE A 48 26.65 11.56 -16.41
CA PHE A 48 27.99 11.98 -16.83
C PHE A 48 28.27 13.41 -16.35
N SER A 49 29.24 13.46 -15.46
CA SER A 49 29.80 14.61 -14.79
C SER A 49 30.74 15.39 -15.71
N SER A 50 30.59 16.72 -15.60
CA SER A 50 31.57 17.79 -15.78
C SER A 50 33.06 17.42 -15.79
N ILE A 51 33.77 17.79 -16.87
CA ILE A 51 35.13 18.38 -16.82
C ILE A 51 35.27 19.43 -17.95
N PRO A 52 35.80 20.64 -17.69
CA PRO A 52 36.02 21.71 -18.67
C PRO A 52 37.45 21.72 -19.23
N SER A 53 37.66 22.12 -20.50
CA SER A 53 38.89 22.74 -21.06
C SER A 53 38.81 22.82 -22.62
N PRO A 54 39.70 23.55 -23.33
CA PRO A 54 39.45 24.86 -23.98
C PRO A 54 39.34 24.76 -25.52
N PRO A 55 39.01 25.86 -26.25
CA PRO A 55 38.76 25.79 -27.69
C PRO A 55 40.06 25.80 -28.50
N PRO A 56 40.06 25.12 -29.65
CA PRO A 56 40.73 25.70 -30.82
C PRO A 56 39.88 25.59 -32.09
N THR A 57 39.67 26.77 -32.68
CA THR A 57 39.89 27.07 -34.10
C THR A 57 39.15 26.23 -35.16
N ILE A 58 38.13 26.88 -35.71
CA ILE A 58 37.49 26.62 -37.01
C ILE A 58 38.56 26.51 -38.13
N PRO A 59 38.41 25.54 -39.04
CA PRO A 59 38.40 25.91 -40.45
C PRO A 59 37.17 25.33 -41.17
N GLU A 60 36.30 26.26 -41.51
CA GLU A 60 35.56 26.44 -42.75
C GLU A 60 35.59 25.34 -43.84
N ALA A 61 34.37 25.02 -44.27
CA ALA A 61 33.93 24.54 -45.60
C ALA A 61 34.28 23.10 -46.05
N ARG A 62 33.22 22.27 -46.18
CA ARG A 62 32.95 21.43 -47.37
C ARG A 62 31.46 21.03 -47.46
N SER A 63 30.78 21.74 -48.36
CA SER A 63 29.69 21.31 -49.25
C SER A 63 28.69 20.23 -48.81
N LYS A 64 27.43 20.66 -48.67
CA LYS A 64 26.21 19.84 -48.88
C LYS A 64 26.28 19.17 -50.27
N GLY A 65 26.48 17.85 -50.30
CA GLY A 65 26.26 17.04 -51.50
C GLY A 65 24.83 16.53 -51.53
N SER A 66 24.10 16.80 -52.61
CA SER A 66 22.83 16.14 -52.92
C SER A 66 23.01 14.61 -52.96
N PRO A 67 22.04 13.81 -52.50
CA PRO A 67 22.13 12.36 -52.57
C PRO A 67 22.35 11.91 -54.03
N PRO A 68 23.16 10.85 -54.27
CA PRO A 68 23.42 10.37 -55.62
C PRO A 68 22.09 10.00 -56.28
N VAL A 69 21.82 10.56 -57.47
CA VAL A 69 20.68 10.20 -58.30
C VAL A 69 20.94 8.79 -58.83
N VAL A 70 20.43 7.79 -58.11
CA VAL A 70 20.43 6.40 -58.57
C VAL A 70 19.49 6.33 -59.77
N ASP A 71 19.99 5.88 -60.90
CA ASP A 71 19.18 5.60 -62.08
C ASP A 71 18.00 4.69 -61.69
N PRO A 72 16.73 5.09 -61.95
CA PRO A 72 15.56 4.31 -61.51
C PRO A 72 15.64 2.85 -61.98
N ALA A 73 16.23 2.59 -63.15
CA ALA A 73 16.43 1.23 -63.66
C ALA A 73 17.35 0.40 -62.73
N LEU A 74 18.49 0.96 -62.32
CA LEU A 74 19.43 0.31 -61.37
C LEU A 74 18.81 0.12 -59.98
N SER A 75 17.99 1.07 -59.51
CA SER A 75 17.30 0.94 -58.23
C SER A 75 16.30 -0.23 -58.24
N LEU A 76 15.62 -0.44 -59.37
CA LEU A 76 14.68 -1.54 -59.55
C LEU A 76 15.41 -2.86 -59.70
N GLU A 77 16.52 -2.92 -60.44
CA GLU A 77 17.34 -4.13 -60.53
C GLU A 77 17.94 -4.53 -59.18
N LEU A 78 18.45 -3.57 -58.40
CA LEU A 78 18.96 -3.83 -57.05
C LEU A 78 17.84 -4.31 -56.12
N ARG A 79 16.65 -3.70 -56.19
CA ARG A 79 15.48 -4.17 -55.42
C ARG A 79 15.02 -5.55 -55.86
N LEU A 80 14.98 -5.83 -57.16
CA LEU A 80 14.62 -7.15 -57.70
C LEU A 80 15.64 -8.20 -57.30
N ARG A 81 16.93 -7.89 -57.33
CA ARG A 81 18.01 -8.78 -56.89
C ARG A 81 18.00 -8.99 -55.38
N LEU A 82 17.60 -7.98 -54.61
CA LEU A 82 17.43 -8.07 -53.16
C LEU A 82 16.18 -8.91 -52.82
N ILE A 83 15.08 -8.74 -53.55
CA ILE A 83 13.89 -9.59 -53.46
C ILE A 83 14.22 -11.03 -53.87
N GLU A 84 14.99 -11.23 -54.93
CA GLU A 84 15.47 -12.55 -55.38
C GLU A 84 16.39 -13.19 -54.31
N ALA A 85 17.29 -12.41 -53.71
CA ALA A 85 18.16 -12.86 -52.63
C ALA A 85 17.39 -13.21 -51.36
N ILE A 86 16.30 -12.49 -51.05
CA ILE A 86 15.41 -12.80 -49.93
C ILE A 86 14.61 -14.08 -50.23
N ILE A 87 14.07 -14.22 -51.45
CA ILE A 87 13.18 -15.35 -51.81
C ILE A 87 13.97 -16.66 -52.02
N LEU A 88 15.07 -16.62 -52.76
CA LEU A 88 15.88 -17.80 -53.09
C LEU A 88 16.96 -18.10 -52.05
N GLY A 89 17.26 -17.14 -51.17
CA GLY A 89 18.40 -17.20 -50.26
C GLY A 89 19.72 -16.96 -50.99
N VAL A 90 20.63 -16.21 -50.39
CA VAL A 90 21.99 -16.06 -50.92
C VAL A 90 22.70 -17.41 -50.79
N LYS A 91 22.87 -18.13 -51.91
CA LYS A 91 23.77 -19.29 -51.99
C LYS A 91 25.21 -18.83 -51.73
N GLN A 92 25.62 -18.84 -50.47
CA GLN A 92 27.03 -18.73 -50.12
C GLN A 92 27.65 -20.12 -50.29
N ASP A 93 28.01 -20.46 -51.53
CA ASP A 93 28.76 -21.69 -51.81
C ASP A 93 30.14 -21.58 -51.14
N GLY A 94 30.27 -22.24 -49.98
CA GLY A 94 31.56 -22.58 -49.39
C GLY A 94 31.84 -22.03 -48.00
N ALA A 95 31.39 -22.74 -46.95
CA ALA A 95 32.12 -22.84 -45.69
C ALA A 95 31.74 -24.12 -44.94
N ARG A 96 32.70 -25.05 -44.91
CA ARG A 96 32.66 -26.32 -44.18
C ARG A 96 32.55 -26.11 -42.66
N ASP A 97 31.78 -27.00 -42.04
CA ASP A 97 31.94 -27.57 -40.70
C ASP A 97 32.34 -26.63 -39.55
N ARG A 98 31.38 -26.35 -38.64
CA ARG A 98 31.65 -26.43 -37.19
C ARG A 98 30.36 -26.61 -36.37
N LYS A 99 30.45 -27.64 -35.53
CA LYS A 99 29.47 -28.25 -34.65
C LYS A 99 29.17 -27.39 -33.41
N GLY A 100 27.89 -27.11 -33.18
CA GLY A 100 27.28 -26.93 -31.85
C GLY A 100 27.10 -25.50 -31.34
N LYS A 101 25.88 -24.97 -31.36
CA LYS A 101 24.88 -25.02 -30.26
C LYS A 101 23.70 -24.09 -30.64
N GLU A 102 22.49 -24.63 -30.65
CA GLU A 102 21.24 -23.98 -31.11
C GLU A 102 21.01 -22.59 -30.52
N ARG A 103 20.89 -21.60 -31.40
CA ARG A 103 19.73 -20.69 -31.48
C ARG A 103 19.66 -20.11 -32.90
N ASP A 104 18.60 -20.49 -33.62
CA ASP A 104 17.95 -19.76 -34.71
C ASP A 104 18.83 -19.21 -35.84
N SER A 105 19.65 -20.07 -36.46
CA SER A 105 20.19 -19.81 -37.80
C SER A 105 19.63 -20.87 -38.76
N LEU A 106 18.79 -20.41 -39.70
CA LEU A 106 18.17 -21.20 -40.78
C LEU A 106 19.14 -22.25 -41.31
N SER A 107 18.74 -23.52 -41.25
CA SER A 107 19.64 -24.62 -41.63
C SER A 107 19.95 -24.54 -43.13
N HIS A 108 21.18 -24.88 -43.49
CA HIS A 108 21.68 -24.84 -44.87
C HIS A 108 20.73 -25.61 -45.81
N GLY A 109 19.91 -24.87 -46.59
CA GLY A 109 18.98 -25.44 -47.58
C GLY A 109 17.48 -25.27 -47.26
N GLU A 110 17.10 -24.67 -46.13
CA GLU A 110 15.73 -24.21 -45.91
C GLU A 110 15.47 -22.94 -46.72
N THR A 111 14.72 -23.07 -47.82
CA THR A 111 14.20 -21.92 -48.56
C THR A 111 13.32 -21.08 -47.63
N LEU A 112 13.33 -19.75 -47.79
CA LEU A 112 12.48 -18.84 -47.01
C LEU A 112 11.01 -19.24 -47.09
N LEU A 113 10.60 -19.83 -48.21
CA LEU A 113 9.29 -20.46 -48.38
C LEU A 113 9.01 -21.54 -47.33
N ARG A 114 9.94 -22.45 -47.06
CA ARG A 114 9.75 -23.51 -46.06
C ARG A 114 9.77 -22.98 -44.63
N ALA A 115 10.64 -22.00 -44.35
CA ALA A 115 10.66 -21.31 -43.07
C ALA A 115 9.37 -20.50 -42.82
N ALA A 116 8.84 -19.85 -43.88
CA ALA A 116 7.57 -19.13 -43.84
C ALA A 116 6.39 -20.10 -43.68
N GLU A 117 6.40 -21.25 -44.35
CA GLU A 117 5.38 -22.31 -44.17
C GLU A 117 5.40 -22.88 -42.74
N ASP A 118 6.58 -23.10 -42.17
CA ASP A 118 6.70 -23.60 -40.80
C ASP A 118 6.33 -22.53 -39.76
N LEU A 119 6.68 -21.26 -40.00
CA LEU A 119 6.17 -20.14 -39.22
C LEU A 119 4.66 -19.98 -39.36
N GLN A 120 4.11 -20.12 -40.55
CA GLN A 120 2.69 -20.06 -40.81
C GLN A 120 1.97 -21.18 -40.05
N LYS A 121 2.47 -22.43 -40.11
CA LYS A 121 1.89 -23.54 -39.33
C LYS A 121 1.95 -23.28 -37.83
N ARG A 122 3.07 -22.75 -37.31
CA ARG A 122 3.21 -22.38 -35.89
C ARG A 122 2.26 -21.25 -35.50
N LEU A 123 2.16 -20.21 -36.33
CA LEU A 123 1.28 -19.07 -36.12
C LEU A 123 -0.18 -19.51 -36.18
N THR A 124 -0.60 -20.27 -37.18
CA THR A 124 -1.93 -20.84 -37.28
C THR A 124 -2.24 -21.75 -36.09
N GLY A 125 -1.27 -22.51 -35.57
CA GLY A 125 -1.41 -23.28 -34.34
C GLY A 125 -1.69 -22.40 -33.12
N ILE A 126 -0.94 -21.32 -32.95
CA ILE A 126 -1.12 -20.36 -31.84
C ILE A 126 -2.46 -19.62 -31.97
N VAL A 127 -2.81 -19.17 -33.18
CA VAL A 127 -4.08 -18.50 -33.47
C VAL A 127 -5.26 -19.42 -33.19
N ASN A 128 -5.19 -20.69 -33.59
CA ASN A 128 -6.25 -21.66 -33.30
C ASN A 128 -6.33 -22.03 -31.81
N SER A 129 -5.24 -21.90 -31.06
CA SER A 129 -5.25 -22.11 -29.60
C SER A 129 -5.84 -20.93 -28.82
N ASN A 130 -6.00 -19.77 -29.46
CA ASN A 130 -6.47 -18.54 -28.82
C ASN A 130 -7.64 -17.93 -29.59
N ASP A 131 -8.86 -18.12 -29.07
CA ASP A 131 -10.09 -17.61 -29.67
C ASP A 131 -10.09 -16.07 -29.82
N GLY A 132 -9.40 -15.35 -28.94
CA GLY A 132 -9.27 -13.88 -29.03
C GLY A 132 -8.42 -13.46 -30.23
N LEU A 133 -7.29 -14.14 -30.45
CA LEU A 133 -6.41 -13.89 -31.59
C LEU A 133 -7.08 -14.27 -32.91
N LYS A 134 -7.84 -15.36 -32.92
CA LYS A 134 -8.64 -15.78 -34.07
C LYS A 134 -9.68 -14.72 -34.46
N ARG A 135 -10.45 -14.24 -33.48
CA ARG A 135 -11.42 -13.14 -33.70
C ARG A 135 -10.74 -11.86 -34.18
N PHE A 136 -9.57 -11.53 -33.64
CA PHE A 136 -8.78 -10.39 -34.07
C PHE A 136 -8.30 -10.54 -35.52
N MET A 137 -7.81 -11.72 -35.92
CA MET A 137 -7.38 -12.00 -37.28
C MET A 137 -8.55 -11.99 -38.28
N ASP A 138 -9.72 -12.50 -37.88
CA ASP A 138 -10.94 -12.45 -38.71
C ASP A 138 -11.39 -11.00 -38.98
N HIS A 139 -11.07 -10.08 -38.08
CA HIS A 139 -11.36 -8.64 -38.20
C HIS A 139 -10.08 -7.80 -38.37
N TYR A 140 -9.00 -8.41 -38.90
CA TYR A 140 -7.69 -7.75 -38.98
C TYR A 140 -7.76 -6.44 -39.75
N ASP A 141 -8.44 -6.44 -40.90
CA ASP A 141 -8.58 -5.23 -41.73
C ASP A 141 -9.34 -4.10 -41.01
N GLN A 142 -10.24 -4.46 -40.09
CA GLN A 142 -10.97 -3.50 -39.28
C GLN A 142 -10.10 -2.91 -38.17
N HIS A 143 -9.13 -3.67 -37.65
CA HIS A 143 -8.24 -3.25 -36.57
C HIS A 143 -6.82 -2.87 -37.04
N ALA A 144 -6.54 -2.94 -38.34
CA ALA A 144 -5.23 -2.65 -38.91
C ALA A 144 -4.76 -1.23 -38.57
N HIS A 145 -5.69 -0.27 -38.56
CA HIS A 145 -5.41 1.13 -38.19
C HIS A 145 -4.97 1.30 -36.73
N LEU A 146 -5.31 0.36 -35.84
CA LEU A 146 -4.86 0.35 -34.43
C LEU A 146 -3.44 -0.19 -34.28
N LEU A 147 -2.94 -0.94 -35.28
CA LEU A 147 -1.59 -1.52 -35.28
C LEU A 147 -0.55 -0.62 -35.94
N THR A 148 -0.97 0.30 -36.82
CA THR A 148 -0.13 1.39 -37.34
C THR A 148 -0.19 2.57 -36.38
N PRO A 149 0.89 2.91 -35.65
CA PRO A 149 0.89 3.97 -34.66
C PRO A 149 1.02 5.36 -35.30
N ASP A 150 0.26 5.65 -36.37
CA ASP A 150 0.15 7.02 -36.89
C ASP A 150 -0.52 7.94 -35.86
N PHE A 151 -1.38 7.38 -35.01
CA PHE A 151 -1.99 8.06 -33.87
C PHE A 151 -1.01 8.34 -32.70
N ALA A 152 0.04 7.53 -32.52
CA ALA A 152 0.97 7.67 -31.39
C ALA A 152 2.23 8.49 -31.73
N LEU A 153 2.52 8.69 -33.01
CA LEU A 153 3.68 9.48 -33.49
C LEU A 153 3.34 10.97 -33.72
N SER A 154 2.08 11.38 -33.62
CA SER A 154 1.69 12.79 -33.59
C SER A 154 1.70 13.31 -32.15
N GLU A 155 2.75 14.03 -31.76
CA GLU A 155 2.91 14.67 -30.43
C GLU A 155 1.91 15.82 -30.14
N ALA A 156 0.90 16.02 -31.00
CA ALA A 156 -0.16 16.99 -30.77
C ALA A 156 -1.52 16.33 -31.06
N PRO A 157 -2.52 16.48 -30.18
CA PRO A 157 -3.89 16.15 -30.53
C PRO A 157 -4.25 16.88 -31.82
N THR A 158 -4.69 16.12 -32.81
CA THR A 158 -5.02 16.56 -34.17
C THR A 158 -6.33 17.36 -34.18
N TYR A 159 -6.41 18.44 -33.39
CA TYR A 159 -7.54 19.36 -33.37
C TYR A 159 -7.70 20.08 -34.71
N GLU A 160 -6.62 20.22 -35.49
CA GLU A 160 -6.63 20.85 -36.82
C GLU A 160 -7.30 19.98 -37.89
N SER A 161 -7.41 18.66 -37.69
CA SER A 161 -8.08 17.75 -38.64
C SER A 161 -9.50 17.36 -38.24
N MET A 162 -10.01 17.86 -37.10
CA MET A 162 -11.39 17.64 -36.68
C MET A 162 -12.31 18.61 -37.41
N SER A 163 -13.44 18.12 -37.90
CA SER A 163 -14.49 19.01 -38.40
C SER A 163 -15.06 19.86 -37.25
N ALA A 164 -15.54 21.08 -37.54
CA ALA A 164 -16.08 21.97 -36.52
C ALA A 164 -17.21 21.30 -35.69
N SER A 165 -18.00 20.42 -36.31
CA SER A 165 -19.03 19.63 -35.63
C SER A 165 -18.48 18.56 -34.68
N GLU A 166 -17.35 17.94 -35.01
CA GLU A 166 -16.70 16.95 -34.14
C GLU A 166 -16.01 17.63 -32.96
N LEU A 167 -15.44 18.80 -33.17
CA LEU A 167 -14.86 19.61 -32.10
C LEU A 167 -15.94 20.10 -31.12
N GLU A 168 -17.09 20.55 -31.62
CA GLU A 168 -18.24 20.90 -30.76
C GLU A 168 -18.74 19.69 -29.96
N ALA A 169 -18.87 18.52 -30.59
CA ALA A 169 -19.25 17.29 -29.89
C ALA A 169 -18.23 16.90 -28.82
N PHE A 170 -16.93 17.01 -29.12
CA PHE A 170 -15.85 16.77 -28.18
C PHE A 170 -15.85 17.77 -27.01
N LEU A 171 -16.09 19.05 -27.27
CA LEU A 171 -16.20 20.06 -26.21
C LEU A 171 -17.41 19.82 -25.31
N VAL A 172 -18.53 19.34 -25.86
CA VAL A 172 -19.71 18.94 -25.07
C VAL A 172 -19.42 17.70 -24.23
N GLU A 173 -18.64 16.75 -24.75
CA GLU A 173 -18.19 15.57 -23.99
C GLU A 173 -17.21 15.95 -22.86
N MET A 174 -16.31 16.90 -23.12
CA MET A 174 -15.32 17.38 -22.15
C MET A 174 -15.88 18.44 -21.16
N GLU A 175 -17.03 19.05 -21.46
CA GLU A 175 -17.68 20.03 -20.59
C GLU A 175 -17.84 19.57 -19.12
N PRO A 176 -18.34 18.37 -18.80
CA PRO A 176 -18.43 17.90 -17.42
C PRO A 176 -17.07 17.85 -16.72
N ASP A 177 -16.02 17.44 -17.44
CA ASP A 177 -14.66 17.34 -16.91
C ASP A 177 -14.04 18.72 -16.69
N ILE A 178 -14.24 19.66 -17.61
CA ILE A 178 -13.82 21.06 -17.46
C ILE A 178 -14.51 21.68 -16.24
N ARG A 179 -15.83 21.45 -16.07
CA ARG A 179 -16.56 21.94 -14.90
C ARG A 179 -16.14 21.25 -13.60
N ALA A 180 -15.71 19.99 -13.65
CA ALA A 180 -15.17 19.29 -12.49
C ALA A 180 -13.80 19.87 -12.10
N ALA A 181 -12.89 20.02 -13.06
CA ALA A 181 -11.60 20.65 -12.85
C ALA A 181 -11.73 22.09 -12.34
N GLU A 182 -12.70 22.87 -12.84
CA GLU A 182 -12.97 24.21 -12.34
C GLU A 182 -13.43 24.20 -10.86
N ARG A 183 -14.31 23.26 -10.48
CA ARG A 183 -14.71 23.08 -9.07
C ARG A 183 -13.52 22.71 -8.19
N ASP A 184 -12.67 21.79 -8.66
CA ASP A 184 -11.49 21.36 -7.92
C ASP A 184 -10.48 22.51 -7.78
N MET A 185 -10.27 23.30 -8.84
CA MET A 185 -9.43 24.49 -8.77
C MET A 185 -9.98 25.54 -7.80
N GLN A 186 -11.30 25.76 -7.77
CA GLN A 186 -11.93 26.65 -6.80
C GLN A 186 -11.79 26.12 -5.37
N GLU A 187 -11.88 24.81 -5.17
CA GLU A 187 -11.64 24.18 -3.86
C GLU A 187 -10.19 24.36 -3.42
N ILE A 188 -9.23 24.11 -4.31
CA ILE A 188 -7.80 24.32 -4.06
C ILE A 188 -7.54 25.79 -3.71
N GLU A 189 -8.10 26.74 -4.47
CA GLU A 189 -7.97 28.17 -4.19
C GLU A 189 -8.60 28.54 -2.83
N ALA A 190 -9.75 27.92 -2.48
CA ALA A 190 -10.37 28.10 -1.17
C ALA A 190 -9.51 27.52 -0.03
N LEU A 191 -8.84 26.39 -0.24
CA LEU A 191 -7.91 25.78 0.72
C LEU A 191 -6.62 26.59 0.85
N GLU A 192 -6.14 27.19 -0.24
CA GLU A 192 -5.00 28.09 -0.26
C GLU A 192 -5.29 29.39 0.49
N LYS A 193 -6.47 30.01 0.25
CA LYS A 193 -6.96 31.17 1.03
C LYS A 193 -7.10 30.85 2.52
N LYS A 194 -7.41 29.61 2.88
CA LYS A 194 -7.46 29.12 4.26
C LYS A 194 -6.06 28.80 4.84
N GLY A 195 -5.01 28.89 4.04
CA GLY A 195 -3.63 28.61 4.46
C GLY A 195 -3.35 27.13 4.72
N VAL A 196 -4.10 26.22 4.07
CA VAL A 196 -4.01 24.77 4.26
C VAL A 196 -3.04 24.11 3.26
N THR A 197 -2.67 24.78 2.17
CA THR A 197 -1.84 24.25 1.06
C THR A 197 -0.33 24.22 1.33
N GLY A 198 0.09 24.26 2.61
CA GLY A 198 1.49 24.10 3.02
C GLY A 198 1.62 23.25 4.29
N ALA A 199 2.71 23.40 5.03
CA ALA A 199 2.83 22.83 6.37
C ALA A 199 1.85 23.46 7.39
N GLY A 200 0.99 24.40 6.97
CA GLY A 200 0.02 25.09 7.82
C GLY A 200 0.72 25.75 9.00
N LYS A 201 0.31 25.40 10.22
CA LYS A 201 0.91 25.85 11.48
C LYS A 201 1.94 24.85 12.04
N LEU A 202 2.44 23.90 11.24
CA LEU A 202 3.29 22.82 11.76
C LEU A 202 4.56 23.35 12.45
N GLY A 203 5.17 24.41 11.91
CA GLY A 203 6.31 25.08 12.52
C GLY A 203 6.00 25.71 13.88
N ASP A 204 4.76 26.16 14.12
CA ASP A 204 4.35 26.68 15.43
C ASP A 204 4.40 25.58 16.51
N TYR A 205 4.17 24.32 16.13
CA TYR A 205 4.17 23.20 17.07
C TYR A 205 5.56 22.68 17.45
N GLU A 206 6.61 23.04 16.71
CA GLU A 206 7.99 22.72 17.09
C GLU A 206 8.35 23.35 18.44
N THR A 207 7.80 24.54 18.73
CA THR A 207 7.98 25.21 20.03
C THR A 207 7.38 24.44 21.21
N PHE A 208 6.40 23.54 20.97
CA PHE A 208 5.76 22.74 22.00
C PHE A 208 6.45 21.39 22.24
N GLN A 209 7.36 20.96 21.37
CA GLN A 209 8.14 19.71 21.56
C GLN A 209 8.79 19.59 22.95
N PRO A 210 9.54 20.59 23.48
CA PRO A 210 10.17 20.44 24.79
C PRO A 210 9.15 20.29 25.92
N ARG A 211 7.97 20.93 25.80
CA ARG A 211 6.89 20.79 26.79
C ARG A 211 6.25 19.40 26.70
N LEU A 212 6.07 18.87 25.50
CA LEU A 212 5.56 17.52 25.30
C LEU A 212 6.54 16.48 25.85
N ASP A 213 7.83 16.62 25.58
CA ASP A 213 8.86 15.72 26.10
C ASP A 213 8.94 15.76 27.62
N ALA A 214 8.82 16.95 28.23
CA ALA A 214 8.74 17.09 29.68
C ALA A 214 7.49 16.40 30.25
N LEU A 215 6.33 16.56 29.59
CA LEU A 215 5.08 15.93 30.01
C LEU A 215 5.16 14.39 29.89
N VAL A 216 5.73 13.89 28.80
CA VAL A 216 5.90 12.45 28.57
C VAL A 216 6.87 11.85 29.61
N LYS A 217 7.93 12.57 29.99
CA LYS A 217 8.84 12.14 31.05
C LYS A 217 8.14 12.09 32.41
N ALA A 218 7.45 13.17 32.80
CA ALA A 218 6.69 13.21 34.05
C ALA A 218 5.65 12.09 34.11
N HIS A 219 4.93 11.84 33.01
CA HIS A 219 3.95 10.76 32.97
C HIS A 219 4.57 9.37 33.14
N ARG A 220 5.77 9.12 32.61
CA ARG A 220 6.47 7.84 32.82
C ARG A 220 6.87 7.66 34.28
N GLU A 221 7.39 8.71 34.91
CA GLU A 221 7.75 8.71 36.33
C GLU A 221 6.50 8.44 37.19
N ASP A 222 5.37 9.08 36.87
CA ASP A 222 4.09 8.84 37.54
C ASP A 222 3.62 7.38 37.41
N LEU A 223 3.75 6.77 36.22
CA LEU A 223 3.40 5.37 36.01
C LEU A 223 4.26 4.41 36.85
N GLU A 224 5.56 4.70 37.00
CA GLU A 224 6.44 3.92 37.87
C GLU A 224 6.05 4.04 39.35
N LEU A 225 5.72 5.26 39.79
CA LEU A 225 5.24 5.51 41.15
C LEU A 225 3.92 4.77 41.42
N VAL A 226 2.96 4.86 40.49
CA VAL A 226 1.67 4.15 40.59
C VAL A 226 1.90 2.65 40.69
N ALA A 227 2.74 2.07 39.83
CA ALA A 227 3.04 0.64 39.88
C ALA A 227 3.70 0.22 41.20
N SER A 228 4.54 1.08 41.79
CA SER A 228 5.16 0.82 43.11
C SER A 228 4.12 0.87 44.24
N LEU A 229 3.18 1.81 44.18
CA LEU A 229 2.11 1.97 45.16
C LEU A 229 1.10 0.83 45.06
N GLU A 230 0.71 0.44 43.85
CA GLU A 230 -0.15 -0.72 43.61
C GLU A 230 0.44 -1.99 44.21
N LYS A 231 1.74 -2.26 43.99
CA LYS A 231 2.43 -3.40 44.62
C LYS A 231 2.39 -3.33 46.14
N ARG A 232 2.55 -2.14 46.72
CA ARG A 232 2.51 -1.96 48.18
C ARG A 232 1.11 -2.18 48.74
N VAL A 233 0.09 -1.67 48.07
CA VAL A 233 -1.31 -1.86 48.46
C VAL A 233 -1.70 -3.33 48.33
N ALA A 234 -1.32 -4.00 47.24
CA ALA A 234 -1.57 -5.42 47.05
C ALA A 234 -0.94 -6.26 48.18
N ARG A 235 0.32 -6.01 48.55
CA ARG A 235 0.96 -6.68 49.69
C ARG A 235 0.27 -6.40 51.02
N LEU A 236 -0.18 -5.16 51.25
CA LEU A 236 -0.90 -4.82 52.47
C LEU A 236 -2.23 -5.59 52.53
N MET A 237 -2.98 -5.63 51.43
CA MET A 237 -4.23 -6.39 51.35
C MET A 237 -4.02 -7.89 51.53
N GLU A 238 -2.97 -8.44 50.95
CA GLU A 238 -2.58 -9.85 51.13
C GLU A 238 -2.25 -10.14 52.61
N SER A 239 -1.41 -9.31 53.24
CA SER A 239 -1.08 -9.46 54.66
C SER A 239 -2.33 -9.36 55.56
N HIS A 240 -3.24 -8.43 55.26
CA HIS A 240 -4.49 -8.29 55.99
C HIS A 240 -5.40 -9.51 55.80
N ALA A 241 -5.51 -10.05 54.59
CA ALA A 241 -6.26 -11.27 54.33
C ALA A 241 -5.70 -12.43 55.17
N THR A 242 -4.37 -12.64 55.15
CA THR A 242 -3.74 -13.69 55.97
C THR A 242 -3.94 -13.49 57.47
N GLN A 243 -3.96 -12.23 57.95
CA GLN A 243 -4.22 -11.93 59.36
C GLN A 243 -5.67 -12.21 59.74
N VAL A 244 -6.62 -11.87 58.86
CA VAL A 244 -8.05 -12.17 59.07
C VAL A 244 -8.28 -13.68 59.05
N ASP A 245 -7.63 -14.42 58.16
CA ASP A 245 -7.71 -15.88 58.13
C ASP A 245 -7.17 -16.50 59.42
N ALA A 246 -5.99 -16.06 59.88
CA ALA A 246 -5.42 -16.51 61.15
C ALA A 246 -6.28 -16.15 62.37
N LEU A 247 -6.89 -14.96 62.39
CA LEU A 247 -7.84 -14.58 63.45
C LEU A 247 -9.09 -15.47 63.41
N SER A 248 -9.59 -15.77 62.22
CA SER A 248 -10.76 -16.64 62.04
C SER A 248 -10.48 -18.06 62.52
N GLU A 249 -9.30 -18.61 62.19
CA GLU A 249 -8.84 -19.91 62.70
C GLU A 249 -8.71 -19.90 64.24
N LEU A 250 -8.18 -18.82 64.82
CA LEU A 250 -8.08 -18.68 66.28
C LEU A 250 -9.45 -18.58 66.95
N PHE A 251 -10.42 -17.90 66.34
CA PHE A 251 -11.79 -17.85 66.85
C PHE A 251 -12.46 -19.23 66.83
N VAL A 252 -12.27 -20.02 65.76
CA VAL A 252 -12.79 -21.39 65.69
C VAL A 252 -12.13 -22.27 66.75
N ALA A 253 -10.80 -22.22 66.86
CA ALA A 253 -10.08 -22.98 67.88
C ALA A 253 -10.51 -22.60 69.30
N TRP A 254 -10.81 -21.32 69.52
CA TRP A 254 -11.28 -20.86 70.82
C TRP A 254 -12.70 -21.35 71.11
N ASP A 255 -13.61 -21.29 70.13
CA ASP A 255 -14.98 -21.84 70.25
C ASP A 255 -14.96 -23.34 70.58
N ASP A 256 -14.13 -24.11 69.87
CA ASP A 256 -13.93 -25.55 70.15
C ASP A 256 -13.45 -25.79 71.60
N THR A 257 -12.49 -25.00 72.09
CA THR A 257 -12.00 -25.14 73.47
C THR A 257 -13.04 -24.77 74.52
N VAL A 258 -13.91 -23.79 74.23
CA VAL A 258 -15.01 -23.40 75.11
C VAL A 258 -16.06 -24.51 75.14
N LEU A 259 -16.46 -25.04 73.98
CA LEU A 259 -17.39 -26.17 73.87
C LEU A 259 -16.86 -27.41 74.62
N ASP A 260 -15.58 -27.74 74.46
CA ASP A 260 -14.94 -28.84 75.20
C ASP A 260 -14.95 -28.62 76.72
N ALA A 261 -14.77 -27.38 77.16
CA ALA A 261 -14.82 -27.03 78.59
C ALA A 261 -16.26 -27.13 79.12
N GLU A 262 -17.24 -26.64 78.37
CA GLU A 262 -18.68 -26.77 78.69
C GLU A 262 -19.09 -28.24 78.78
N ASP A 263 -18.69 -29.07 77.82
CA ASP A 263 -18.96 -30.51 77.83
C ASP A 263 -18.35 -31.23 79.05
N LYS A 264 -17.13 -30.85 79.45
CA LYS A 264 -16.49 -31.37 80.67
C LYS A 264 -17.26 -30.95 81.92
N ILE A 265 -17.70 -29.70 82.00
CA ILE A 265 -18.52 -29.20 83.12
C ILE A 265 -19.85 -29.98 83.17
N LEU A 266 -20.54 -30.13 82.05
CA LEU A 266 -21.80 -30.88 81.96
C LEU A 266 -21.65 -32.35 82.37
N ARG A 267 -20.49 -32.98 82.09
CA ARG A 267 -20.21 -34.34 82.56
C ARG A 267 -20.00 -34.37 84.08
N LEU A 268 -19.18 -33.46 84.61
CA LEU A 268 -18.94 -33.35 86.06
C LEU A 268 -20.22 -33.02 86.84
N GLU A 269 -21.08 -32.17 86.31
CA GLU A 269 -22.38 -31.84 86.90
C GLU A 269 -23.31 -33.06 86.91
N ARG A 270 -23.38 -33.81 85.81
CA ARG A 270 -24.14 -35.07 85.75
C ARG A 270 -23.64 -36.09 86.76
N GLU A 271 -22.33 -36.32 86.82
CA GLU A 271 -21.73 -37.23 87.81
C GLU A 271 -22.01 -36.77 89.24
N ARG A 272 -21.94 -35.47 89.52
CA ARG A 272 -22.24 -34.91 90.84
C ARG A 272 -23.70 -35.15 91.22
N LEU A 273 -24.63 -34.90 90.30
CA LEU A 273 -26.06 -35.18 90.51
C LEU A 273 -26.32 -36.66 90.74
N GLU A 274 -25.61 -37.54 90.03
CA GLU A 274 -25.69 -38.99 90.25
C GLU A 274 -25.13 -39.40 91.62
N ARG A 275 -23.99 -38.85 92.04
CA ARG A 275 -23.42 -39.08 93.39
C ARG A 275 -24.38 -38.61 94.48
N GLN A 276 -25.01 -37.45 94.32
CA GLN A 276 -26.04 -36.94 95.22
C GLN A 276 -27.28 -37.85 95.25
N ARG A 277 -27.73 -38.33 94.09
CA ARG A 277 -28.86 -39.28 94.00
C ARG A 277 -28.55 -40.61 94.71
N LEU A 278 -27.29 -41.04 94.68
CA LEU A 278 -26.81 -42.25 95.34
C LEU A 278 -26.50 -42.04 96.84
N GLY A 279 -26.59 -40.80 97.35
CA GLY A 279 -26.32 -40.47 98.76
C GLY A 279 -24.85 -40.63 99.18
N LEU A 280 -23.92 -40.48 98.22
CA LEU A 280 -22.48 -40.60 98.44
C LEU A 280 -21.78 -39.25 98.75
N GLU A 281 -22.54 -38.16 98.88
CA GLU A 281 -22.12 -36.83 99.35
C GLU A 281 -22.99 -36.38 100.54
#